data_AF-A6IJN9-F1
#
_entry.id   AF-A6IJN9-F1
#
_cell.length_a   1.000
_cell.length_b   1.000
_cell.length_c   1.000
_cell.angle_alpha   90.00
_cell.angle_beta   90.00
_cell.angle_gamma   90.00
#
_symmetry.space_group_name_H-M   'P 1'
#
loop_
_entity.id
_entity.type
_entity.pdbx_description
1 polymer ?
#
loop_
_entity_poly.entity_id
_entity_poly.type
_entity_poly.pdbx_seq_one_letter_code
_entity_poly.pdbx_strand_id
1 'polypeptide(L)'
;MANYEFSQVSEDRPGCRLTRKAQIGLGVGLLLLVALVVVVVIVLWPRSPLVWKGKPTTKHFADIILGRCLIYTQILRPEMRDQDCKKILSTFKRGFISKNPCNITNEDYAPLVKLVTQTIPCNKTLFWSKSKHLAHQYTWIQGKMFTLEDTLLGYIADDLRWCGDPSTSDMNYDSCPHWSENCPNNPVAVFWNVISQKFAEDACGVVQVMLNGSLSEPFYRNSTFGSVEVFNLDPNKVHKLQAWVMHDIKGTSSNACSSPSINELKSIVNKRNMIFACQDNYRPVRFLQCVKNPEHPSCRLNV
;
A
#
# COMPACT_ATOMS: atom_id res chain seq x y z
N MET A 1 68.15 -15.12 -88.09
CA MET A 1 68.38 -13.72 -87.65
C MET A 1 67.01 -13.10 -87.45
N ALA A 2 66.67 -12.81 -86.19
CA ALA A 2 65.56 -12.01 -85.65
C ALA A 2 64.98 -12.74 -84.42
N ASN A 3 65.54 -12.37 -83.27
CA ASN A 3 65.12 -12.71 -81.91
C ASN A 3 63.92 -11.86 -81.48
N TYR A 4 63.41 -12.19 -80.28
CA TYR A 4 62.58 -11.38 -79.35
C TYR A 4 61.06 -11.53 -79.54
N GLU A 5 60.24 -11.75 -78.52
CA GLU A 5 60.43 -11.99 -77.07
C GLU A 5 59.06 -12.44 -76.52
N PHE A 6 59.05 -13.28 -75.49
CA PHE A 6 57.83 -13.62 -74.74
C PHE A 6 57.40 -12.41 -73.91
N SER A 7 56.13 -12.01 -73.99
CA SER A 7 55.52 -11.07 -73.03
C SER A 7 54.40 -11.76 -72.25
N GLN A 8 54.59 -11.91 -70.95
CA GLN A 8 53.52 -12.10 -69.98
C GLN A 8 52.71 -10.82 -69.89
N VAL A 9 51.38 -10.90 -70.06
CA VAL A 9 50.49 -9.84 -69.62
C VAL A 9 49.51 -10.43 -68.62
N SER A 10 49.70 -10.01 -67.38
CA SER A 10 48.87 -10.27 -66.20
C SER A 10 47.43 -9.79 -66.43
N GLU A 11 46.48 -10.61 -65.98
CA GLU A 11 45.04 -10.34 -65.96
C GLU A 11 44.74 -9.17 -65.00
N ASP A 12 44.57 -7.96 -65.53
CA ASP A 12 44.22 -6.78 -64.74
C ASP A 12 42.68 -6.60 -64.75
N ARG A 13 42.00 -7.07 -63.70
CA ARG A 13 40.58 -6.74 -63.45
C ARG A 13 40.51 -5.35 -62.82
N PRO A 14 39.92 -4.32 -63.46
CA PRO A 14 39.76 -3.03 -62.83
C PRO A 14 38.65 -3.11 -61.78
N GLY A 15 39.07 -3.22 -60.51
CA GLY A 15 38.19 -2.98 -59.37
C GLY A 15 37.60 -1.57 -59.47
N CYS A 16 36.27 -1.49 -59.41
CA CYS A 16 35.50 -0.25 -59.47
C CYS A 16 35.94 0.68 -58.31
N ARG A 17 36.84 1.64 -58.56
CA ARG A 17 37.25 2.65 -57.58
C ARG A 17 36.12 3.67 -57.42
N LEU A 18 35.25 3.47 -56.43
CA LEU A 18 34.29 4.50 -56.01
C LEU A 18 35.02 5.82 -55.73
N THR A 19 34.49 6.90 -56.29
CA THR A 19 35.05 8.25 -56.10
C THR A 19 35.08 8.60 -54.61
N ARG A 20 36.13 9.28 -54.14
CA ARG A 20 36.33 9.64 -52.71
C ARG A 20 35.09 10.27 -52.06
N LYS A 21 34.29 11.04 -52.81
CA LYS A 21 33.02 11.62 -52.37
C LYS A 21 31.92 10.58 -52.11
N ALA A 22 31.82 9.55 -52.94
CA ALA A 22 30.88 8.46 -52.78
C ALA A 22 31.27 7.54 -51.60
N GLN A 23 32.57 7.33 -51.37
CA GLN A 23 33.07 6.64 -50.17
C GLN A 23 32.76 7.41 -48.87
N ILE A 24 32.92 8.73 -48.87
CA ILE A 24 32.55 9.59 -47.73
C ILE A 24 31.03 9.55 -47.50
N GLY A 25 30.22 9.65 -48.57
CA GLY A 25 28.76 9.58 -48.49
C GLY A 25 28.25 8.24 -47.94
N LEU A 26 28.82 7.13 -48.39
CA LEU A 26 28.53 5.78 -47.86
C LEU A 26 28.97 5.64 -46.40
N GLY A 27 30.14 6.16 -46.03
CA GLY A 27 30.63 6.14 -44.65
C GLY A 27 29.74 6.93 -43.69
N VAL A 28 29.31 8.14 -44.10
CA VAL A 28 28.38 8.97 -43.32
C VAL A 28 27.00 8.31 -43.24
N GLY A 29 26.49 7.75 -44.34
CA GLY A 29 25.22 7.02 -44.36
C GLY A 29 25.22 5.79 -43.45
N LEU A 30 26.32 5.02 -43.44
CA LEU A 30 26.49 3.87 -42.56
C LEU A 30 26.55 4.29 -41.09
N LEU A 31 27.29 5.37 -40.77
CA LEU A 31 27.35 5.91 -39.41
C LEU A 31 25.98 6.38 -38.91
N LEU A 32 25.18 7.03 -39.77
CA LEU A 32 23.82 7.44 -39.43
C LEU A 32 22.90 6.23 -39.21
N LEU A 33 23.01 5.18 -40.02
CA LEU A 33 22.26 3.93 -39.82
C LEU A 33 22.65 3.22 -38.52
N VAL A 34 23.96 3.14 -38.21
CA VAL A 34 24.43 2.55 -36.94
C VAL A 34 23.93 3.36 -35.76
N ALA A 35 24.02 4.69 -35.81
CA ALA A 35 23.50 5.56 -34.77
C ALA A 35 21.98 5.38 -34.57
N LEU A 36 21.21 5.27 -35.67
CA LEU A 36 19.78 4.99 -35.62
C LEU A 36 19.49 3.64 -34.97
N VAL A 37 20.18 2.58 -35.37
CA VAL A 37 20.03 1.24 -34.79
C VAL A 37 20.38 1.25 -33.29
N VAL A 38 21.46 1.92 -32.90
CA VAL A 38 21.85 2.06 -31.49
C VAL A 38 20.78 2.80 -30.69
N VAL A 39 20.21 3.89 -31.23
CA VAL A 39 19.11 4.63 -30.57
C VAL A 39 17.87 3.75 -30.44
N VAL A 40 17.47 3.04 -31.50
CA VAL A 40 16.31 2.13 -31.46
C VAL A 40 16.54 1.01 -30.44
N VAL A 41 17.73 0.43 -30.40
CA VAL A 41 18.10 -0.61 -29.44
C VAL A 41 18.11 -0.07 -28.00
N ILE A 42 18.63 1.13 -27.74
CA ILE A 42 18.62 1.76 -26.41
C ILE A 42 17.19 2.10 -25.96
N VAL A 43 16.34 2.57 -26.87
CA VAL A 43 14.94 2.94 -26.57
C VAL A 43 14.07 1.71 -26.36
N LEU A 44 14.30 0.64 -27.13
CA LEU A 44 13.54 -0.61 -27.04
C LEU A 44 14.15 -1.64 -26.09
N TRP A 45 15.32 -1.38 -25.49
CA TRP A 45 15.89 -2.29 -24.51
C TRP A 45 14.96 -2.35 -23.29
N PRO A 46 14.48 -3.54 -22.89
CA PRO A 46 13.72 -3.68 -21.66
C PRO A 46 14.59 -3.19 -20.50
N ARG A 47 14.18 -2.07 -19.88
CA ARG A 47 14.80 -1.63 -18.64
C ARG A 47 14.34 -2.57 -17.55
N SER A 48 15.28 -3.28 -16.94
CA SER A 48 14.97 -4.13 -15.79
C SER A 48 14.36 -3.26 -14.68
N PRO A 49 13.29 -3.73 -14.01
CA PRO A 49 12.76 -3.04 -12.84
C PRO A 49 13.83 -2.83 -11.76
N LEU A 50 13.66 -1.76 -10.99
CA LEU A 50 14.44 -1.50 -9.79
C LEU A 50 14.30 -2.67 -8.80
N VAL A 51 15.42 -3.05 -8.18
CA VAL A 51 15.45 -4.13 -7.19
C VAL A 51 15.47 -3.54 -5.78
N TRP A 52 14.65 -4.11 -4.91
CA TRP A 52 14.40 -3.66 -3.54
C TRP A 52 14.54 -4.81 -2.54
N LYS A 53 14.59 -4.48 -1.25
CA LYS A 53 14.72 -5.48 -0.16
C LYS A 53 13.39 -6.01 0.37
N GLY A 54 12.31 -5.28 0.12
CA GLY A 54 10.97 -5.69 0.54
C GLY A 54 10.36 -6.74 -0.39
N LYS A 55 9.34 -7.42 0.12
CA LYS A 55 8.62 -8.46 -0.61
C LYS A 55 7.93 -7.87 -1.86
N PRO A 56 7.80 -8.63 -2.96
CA PRO A 56 7.22 -8.15 -4.20
C PRO A 56 5.73 -7.81 -4.08
N THR A 57 5.22 -7.18 -5.14
CA THR A 57 3.78 -7.06 -5.39
C THR A 57 3.08 -8.42 -5.24
N THR A 58 1.91 -8.42 -4.59
CA THR A 58 1.10 -9.64 -4.44
C THR A 58 0.70 -10.18 -5.81
N LYS A 59 0.94 -11.48 -6.07
CA LYS A 59 0.53 -12.14 -7.32
C LYS A 59 -0.97 -11.97 -7.56
N HIS A 60 -1.36 -11.75 -8.81
CA HIS A 60 -2.76 -11.50 -9.20
C HIS A 60 -3.39 -10.26 -8.53
N PHE A 61 -2.58 -9.25 -8.18
CA PHE A 61 -3.06 -8.03 -7.50
C PHE A 61 -4.32 -7.43 -8.13
N ALA A 62 -4.33 -7.22 -9.45
CA ALA A 62 -5.47 -6.64 -10.15
C ALA A 62 -6.75 -7.50 -10.03
N ASP A 63 -6.61 -8.82 -10.17
CA ASP A 63 -7.72 -9.77 -10.07
C ASP A 63 -8.28 -9.81 -8.64
N ILE A 64 -7.41 -9.79 -7.63
CA ILE A 64 -7.81 -9.78 -6.22
C ILE A 64 -8.56 -8.49 -5.89
N ILE A 65 -8.05 -7.32 -6.30
CA ILE A 65 -8.72 -6.02 -6.10
C ILE A 65 -10.10 -6.03 -6.76
N LEU A 66 -10.18 -6.47 -8.02
CA LEU A 66 -11.44 -6.52 -8.76
C LEU A 66 -12.44 -7.47 -8.09
N GLY A 67 -12.00 -8.68 -7.74
CA GLY A 67 -12.84 -9.68 -7.07
C GLY A 67 -13.34 -9.19 -5.72
N ARG A 68 -12.47 -8.61 -4.88
CA ARG A 68 -12.86 -8.02 -3.60
C ARG A 68 -13.82 -6.85 -3.76
N CYS A 69 -13.58 -5.97 -4.73
CA CYS A 69 -14.48 -4.85 -4.99
C CYS A 69 -15.89 -5.33 -5.38
N LEU A 70 -15.98 -6.35 -6.24
CA LEU A 70 -17.26 -6.95 -6.63
C LEU A 70 -17.96 -7.63 -5.44
N ILE A 71 -17.23 -8.40 -4.62
CA ILE A 71 -17.78 -9.00 -3.40
C ILE A 71 -18.32 -7.91 -2.47
N TYR A 72 -17.53 -6.86 -2.23
CA TYR A 72 -17.91 -5.78 -1.33
C TYR A 72 -19.17 -5.06 -1.80
N THR A 73 -19.19 -4.62 -3.07
CA THR A 73 -20.26 -3.79 -3.63
C THR A 73 -21.53 -4.58 -3.94
N GLN A 74 -21.41 -5.84 -4.36
CA GLN A 74 -22.57 -6.63 -4.80
C GLN A 74 -23.18 -7.46 -3.65
N ILE A 75 -22.35 -7.95 -2.73
CA ILE A 75 -22.74 -8.91 -1.68
C ILE A 75 -22.77 -8.26 -0.30
N LEU A 76 -21.66 -7.64 0.13
CA LEU A 76 -21.52 -7.18 1.52
C LEU A 76 -22.19 -5.84 1.81
N ARG A 77 -22.19 -4.93 0.82
CA ARG A 77 -22.75 -3.58 0.88
C ARG A 77 -23.53 -3.26 -0.40
N PRO A 78 -24.72 -3.86 -0.59
CA PRO A 78 -25.59 -3.62 -1.74
C PRO A 78 -25.89 -2.14 -2.03
N GLU A 79 -25.81 -1.27 -1.03
CA GLU A 79 -25.94 0.18 -1.15
C GLU A 79 -24.80 0.82 -1.97
N MET A 80 -23.71 0.10 -2.24
CA MET A 80 -22.57 0.54 -3.05
C MET A 80 -22.51 -0.14 -4.43
N ARG A 81 -23.59 -0.76 -4.91
CA ARG A 81 -23.62 -1.51 -6.18
C ARG A 81 -23.23 -0.72 -7.42
N ASP A 82 -23.45 0.60 -7.41
CA ASP A 82 -23.16 1.49 -8.54
C ASP A 82 -21.68 1.87 -8.66
N GLN A 83 -20.84 1.42 -7.72
CA GLN A 83 -19.39 1.66 -7.77
C GLN A 83 -18.75 0.92 -8.94
N ASP A 84 -18.06 1.65 -9.81
CA ASP A 84 -17.32 1.07 -10.92
C ASP A 84 -15.98 0.50 -10.44
N CYS A 85 -15.97 -0.80 -10.15
CA CYS A 85 -14.77 -1.51 -9.69
C CYS A 85 -13.59 -1.47 -10.67
N LYS A 86 -13.84 -1.37 -11.99
CA LYS A 86 -12.76 -1.24 -12.98
C LYS A 86 -12.14 0.16 -12.91
N LYS A 87 -12.97 1.19 -12.75
CA LYS A 87 -12.53 2.58 -12.54
C LYS A 87 -11.82 2.76 -11.20
N ILE A 88 -12.25 2.08 -10.15
CA ILE A 88 -11.56 2.06 -8.85
C ILE A 88 -10.17 1.44 -9.02
N LEU A 89 -10.07 0.24 -9.61
CA LEU A 89 -8.78 -0.43 -9.85
C LEU A 89 -7.83 0.43 -10.71
N SER A 90 -8.33 1.01 -11.80
CA SER A 90 -7.49 1.84 -12.67
C SER A 90 -7.04 3.13 -11.98
N THR A 91 -7.90 3.74 -11.15
CA THR A 91 -7.55 4.91 -10.34
C THR A 91 -6.55 4.57 -9.24
N PHE A 92 -6.71 3.41 -8.61
CA PHE A 92 -5.77 2.88 -7.64
C PHE A 92 -4.39 2.73 -8.28
N LYS A 93 -4.29 2.03 -9.42
CA LYS A 93 -3.02 1.80 -10.13
C LYS A 93 -2.32 3.11 -10.52
N ARG A 94 -3.06 4.14 -10.94
CA ARG A 94 -2.51 5.47 -11.26
C ARG A 94 -1.76 6.13 -10.10
N GLY A 95 -2.05 5.72 -8.85
CA GLY A 95 -1.32 6.20 -7.69
C GLY A 95 0.16 5.84 -7.71
N PHE A 96 0.55 4.71 -8.31
CA PHE A 96 1.92 4.19 -8.15
C PHE A 96 2.58 3.61 -9.42
N ILE A 97 1.82 3.32 -10.47
CA ILE A 97 2.37 2.82 -11.74
C ILE A 97 3.19 3.91 -12.44
N SER A 98 4.31 3.51 -13.07
CA SER A 98 5.22 4.42 -13.77
C SER A 98 5.77 5.54 -12.89
N LYS A 99 5.90 5.29 -11.58
CA LYS A 99 6.45 6.21 -10.59
C LYS A 99 7.59 5.55 -9.84
N ASN A 100 8.51 6.38 -9.34
CA ASN A 100 9.49 5.90 -8.39
C ASN A 100 8.76 5.52 -7.09
N PRO A 101 8.84 4.26 -6.64
CA PRO A 101 8.07 3.81 -5.48
C PRO A 101 8.56 4.41 -4.16
N CYS A 102 9.65 5.19 -4.12
CA CYS A 102 10.05 5.98 -2.95
C CYS A 102 9.65 7.47 -3.00
N ASN A 103 9.01 7.91 -4.09
CA ASN A 103 8.57 9.30 -4.28
C ASN A 103 7.04 9.40 -4.41
N ILE A 104 6.30 8.51 -3.75
CA ILE A 104 4.83 8.57 -3.73
C ILE A 104 4.36 9.62 -2.74
N THR A 105 3.34 10.39 -3.10
CA THR A 105 2.77 11.44 -2.25
C THR A 105 1.26 11.24 -2.01
N ASN A 106 0.69 12.02 -1.10
CA ASN A 106 -0.74 11.96 -0.79
C ASN A 106 -1.60 12.30 -2.02
N GLU A 107 -1.13 13.24 -2.85
CA GLU A 107 -1.78 13.71 -4.07
C GLU A 107 -1.94 12.58 -5.09
N ASP A 108 -1.05 11.59 -5.08
CA ASP A 108 -1.12 10.45 -5.97
C ASP A 108 -2.35 9.56 -5.72
N TYR A 109 -2.79 9.44 -4.46
CA TYR A 109 -3.97 8.67 -4.08
C TYR A 109 -5.22 9.52 -3.84
N ALA A 110 -5.10 10.85 -3.79
CA ALA A 110 -6.25 11.75 -3.63
C ALA A 110 -7.39 11.51 -4.66
N PRO A 111 -7.12 11.21 -5.95
CA PRO A 111 -8.18 10.85 -6.90
C PRO A 111 -8.94 9.56 -6.51
N LEU A 112 -8.27 8.58 -5.92
CA LEU A 112 -8.91 7.33 -5.49
C LEU A 112 -9.84 7.59 -4.31
N VAL A 113 -9.40 8.36 -3.32
CA VAL A 113 -10.21 8.73 -2.16
C VAL A 113 -11.42 9.56 -2.55
N LYS A 114 -11.27 10.49 -3.51
CA LYS A 114 -12.40 11.26 -4.03
C LYS A 114 -13.40 10.42 -4.82
N LEU A 115 -12.92 9.37 -5.50
CA LEU A 115 -13.77 8.48 -6.30
C LEU A 115 -14.70 7.65 -5.42
N VAL A 116 -14.21 7.16 -4.28
CA VAL A 116 -14.97 6.30 -3.38
C VAL A 116 -15.46 7.10 -2.18
N THR A 117 -16.74 7.47 -2.21
CA THR A 117 -17.42 8.04 -1.04
C THR A 117 -18.23 6.95 -0.34
N GLN A 118 -17.96 6.75 0.95
CA GLN A 118 -18.71 5.81 1.78
C GLN A 118 -19.02 6.47 3.12
N THR A 119 -20.30 6.47 3.50
CA THR A 119 -20.73 7.00 4.80
C THR A 119 -20.66 5.93 5.86
N ILE A 120 -19.99 6.22 6.98
CA ILE A 120 -19.92 5.36 8.15
C ILE A 120 -20.88 5.90 9.20
N PRO A 121 -21.79 5.08 9.77
CA PRO A 121 -22.69 5.55 10.82
C PRO A 121 -21.92 6.03 12.05
N CYS A 122 -22.37 7.12 12.67
CA CYS A 122 -21.75 7.60 13.91
C CYS A 122 -21.78 6.55 15.01
N ASN A 123 -20.79 6.63 15.91
CA ASN A 123 -20.56 5.70 17.01
C ASN A 123 -20.15 4.27 16.58
N LYS A 124 -19.80 4.05 15.30
CA LYS A 124 -19.49 2.72 14.77
C LYS A 124 -18.03 2.53 14.33
N THR A 125 -17.20 3.56 14.44
CA THR A 125 -15.79 3.52 14.01
C THR A 125 -14.90 2.84 15.05
N LEU A 126 -14.24 1.74 14.66
CA LEU A 126 -13.24 1.04 15.45
C LEU A 126 -11.86 1.17 14.82
N PHE A 127 -11.03 2.05 15.37
CA PHE A 127 -9.59 2.07 15.09
C PHE A 127 -8.91 0.88 15.77
N TRP A 128 -7.71 0.55 15.32
CA TRP A 128 -6.89 -0.45 15.97
C TRP A 128 -5.41 -0.14 15.80
N SER A 129 -4.58 -0.52 16.77
CA SER A 129 -3.12 -0.45 16.64
C SER A 129 -2.49 -1.73 17.16
N LYS A 130 -1.79 -2.43 16.26
CA LYS A 130 -1.15 -3.74 16.51
C LYS A 130 -2.11 -4.82 17.05
N SER A 131 -3.39 -4.72 16.70
CA SER A 131 -4.49 -5.60 17.15
C SER A 131 -5.46 -5.99 16.01
N LYS A 132 -5.04 -5.81 14.75
CA LYS A 132 -5.81 -6.04 13.51
C LYS A 132 -6.76 -7.24 13.57
N HIS A 133 -6.19 -8.43 13.78
CA HIS A 133 -6.94 -9.67 13.71
C HIS A 133 -8.07 -9.76 14.74
N LEU A 134 -7.86 -9.20 15.93
CA LEU A 134 -8.88 -9.19 16.98
C LEU A 134 -9.96 -8.14 16.69
N ALA A 135 -9.57 -6.97 16.17
CA ALA A 135 -10.50 -5.93 15.74
C ALA A 135 -11.41 -6.43 14.61
N HIS A 136 -10.85 -7.07 13.58
CA HIS A 136 -11.59 -7.65 12.46
C HIS A 136 -12.53 -8.78 12.89
N GLN A 137 -12.08 -9.69 13.77
CA GLN A 137 -12.97 -10.73 14.30
C GLN A 137 -14.13 -10.13 15.09
N TYR A 138 -13.88 -9.06 15.85
CA TYR A 138 -14.92 -8.39 16.60
C TYR A 138 -15.94 -7.67 15.70
N THR A 139 -15.49 -6.91 14.69
CA THR A 139 -16.40 -6.21 13.77
C THR A 139 -17.19 -7.18 12.90
N TRP A 140 -16.57 -8.29 12.48
CA TRP A 140 -17.27 -9.36 11.77
C TRP A 140 -18.43 -9.95 12.57
N ILE A 141 -18.21 -10.27 13.85
CA ILE A 141 -19.23 -10.90 14.71
C ILE A 141 -20.29 -9.90 15.17
N GLN A 142 -19.88 -8.70 15.57
CA GLN A 142 -20.80 -7.67 16.05
C GLN A 142 -21.61 -7.05 14.89
N GLY A 143 -21.06 -7.06 13.68
CA GLY A 143 -21.74 -6.76 12.41
C GLY A 143 -22.15 -5.29 12.19
N LYS A 144 -21.93 -4.43 13.19
CA LYS A 144 -22.41 -3.02 13.20
C LYS A 144 -21.31 -2.02 13.51
N MET A 145 -20.05 -2.44 13.48
CA MET A 145 -18.87 -1.59 13.67
C MET A 145 -17.94 -1.80 12.49
N PHE A 146 -17.12 -0.79 12.23
CA PHE A 146 -16.28 -0.72 11.06
C PHE A 146 -14.86 -0.38 11.49
N THR A 147 -13.91 -1.25 11.19
CA THR A 147 -12.51 -0.82 11.03
C THR A 147 -12.32 -0.18 9.66
N LEU A 148 -11.14 0.37 9.40
CA LEU A 148 -10.78 0.88 8.08
C LEU A 148 -10.94 -0.20 7.00
N GLU A 149 -10.57 -1.44 7.31
CA GLU A 149 -10.66 -2.59 6.40
C GLU A 149 -12.09 -3.12 6.22
N ASP A 150 -13.05 -2.65 7.02
CA ASP A 150 -14.47 -2.88 6.78
C ASP A 150 -15.07 -1.86 5.79
N THR A 151 -14.30 -0.86 5.34
CA THR A 151 -14.68 0.09 4.26
C THR A 151 -14.20 -0.42 2.90
N LEU A 152 -14.77 0.08 1.79
CA LEU A 152 -14.45 -0.41 0.45
C LEU A 152 -12.95 -0.32 0.12
N LEU A 153 -12.31 0.83 0.35
CA LEU A 153 -10.89 1.01 0.04
C LEU A 153 -9.97 0.19 0.94
N GLY A 154 -10.28 0.09 2.24
CA GLY A 154 -9.52 -0.77 3.14
C GLY A 154 -9.67 -2.24 2.79
N TYR A 155 -10.91 -2.70 2.54
CA TYR A 155 -11.23 -4.09 2.22
C TYR A 155 -10.50 -4.60 0.98
N ILE A 156 -10.51 -3.82 -0.12
CA ILE A 156 -9.86 -4.25 -1.36
C ILE A 156 -8.34 -4.34 -1.20
N ALA A 157 -7.74 -3.44 -0.41
CA ALA A 157 -6.29 -3.36 -0.23
C ALA A 157 -5.73 -4.27 0.88
N ASP A 158 -6.60 -4.83 1.73
CA ASP A 158 -6.16 -5.47 2.96
C ASP A 158 -5.19 -6.65 2.74
N ASP A 159 -4.08 -6.68 3.47
CA ASP A 159 -2.97 -7.64 3.33
C ASP A 159 -2.32 -7.72 1.93
N LEU A 160 -2.58 -6.74 1.04
CA LEU A 160 -1.92 -6.66 -0.26
C LEU A 160 -0.65 -5.81 -0.19
N ARG A 161 0.26 -6.08 -1.14
CA ARG A 161 1.46 -5.27 -1.37
C ARG A 161 1.54 -4.94 -2.85
N TRP A 162 2.03 -3.76 -3.16
CA TRP A 162 2.18 -3.29 -4.53
C TRP A 162 3.25 -2.21 -4.62
N CYS A 163 3.92 -2.17 -5.76
CA CYS A 163 4.71 -1.04 -6.18
C CYS A 163 4.84 -1.05 -7.71
N GLY A 164 5.14 0.12 -8.26
CA GLY A 164 5.45 0.29 -9.67
C GLY A 164 6.94 0.45 -9.86
N ASP A 165 7.30 0.85 -11.08
CA ASP A 165 8.66 1.19 -11.44
C ASP A 165 8.62 2.40 -12.40
N PRO A 166 9.54 3.38 -12.28
CA PRO A 166 9.54 4.55 -13.14
C PRO A 166 9.86 4.23 -14.62
N SER A 167 10.40 3.06 -14.92
CA SER A 167 10.80 2.65 -16.27
C SER A 167 9.74 1.86 -17.04
N THR A 168 8.65 1.45 -16.40
CA THR A 168 7.59 0.63 -17.02
C THR A 168 6.19 1.00 -16.53
N SER A 169 5.16 0.62 -17.29
CA SER A 169 3.76 0.65 -16.87
C SER A 169 3.33 -0.59 -16.07
N ASP A 170 4.24 -1.54 -15.88
CA ASP A 170 3.99 -2.76 -15.14
C ASP A 170 4.21 -2.60 -13.63
N MET A 171 3.66 -3.53 -12.87
CA MET A 171 3.93 -3.65 -11.44
C MET A 171 5.22 -4.42 -11.23
N ASN A 172 5.94 -4.10 -10.15
CA ASN A 172 7.17 -4.81 -9.82
C ASN A 172 6.85 -6.08 -9.01
N TYR A 173 6.98 -7.24 -9.65
CA TYR A 173 6.77 -8.56 -9.06
C TYR A 173 8.06 -9.23 -8.56
N ASP A 174 9.20 -8.56 -8.70
CA ASP A 174 10.48 -9.04 -8.19
C ASP A 174 10.69 -8.58 -6.76
N SER A 175 10.42 -7.30 -6.46
CA SER A 175 10.58 -6.72 -5.13
C SER A 175 9.91 -5.35 -4.98
N CYS A 176 9.65 -4.91 -3.75
CA CYS A 176 9.16 -3.55 -3.45
C CYS A 176 9.94 -2.89 -2.31
N PRO A 177 9.94 -1.54 -2.19
CA PRO A 177 10.63 -0.88 -1.09
C PRO A 177 10.09 -1.32 0.28
N HIS A 178 10.98 -1.66 1.21
CA HIS A 178 10.64 -1.84 2.61
C HIS A 178 10.69 -0.49 3.33
N TRP A 179 9.70 -0.21 4.19
CA TRP A 179 9.52 1.11 4.81
C TRP A 179 10.71 1.54 5.69
N SER A 180 11.35 0.60 6.39
CA SER A 180 12.48 0.89 7.29
C SER A 180 13.85 0.75 6.64
N GLU A 181 13.95 0.07 5.49
CA GLU A 181 15.25 -0.24 4.86
C GLU A 181 15.50 0.55 3.59
N ASN A 182 14.42 1.02 2.94
CA ASN A 182 14.50 1.76 1.69
C ASN A 182 13.92 3.17 1.86
N CYS A 183 12.61 3.27 2.11
CA CYS A 183 11.97 4.57 2.22
C CYS A 183 10.63 4.49 2.97
N PRO A 184 10.36 5.42 3.91
CA PRO A 184 9.10 5.46 4.64
C PRO A 184 7.91 5.79 3.72
N ASN A 185 8.12 6.62 2.70
CA ASN A 185 7.08 7.05 1.74
C ASN A 185 7.02 6.11 0.53
N ASN A 186 6.65 4.85 0.79
CA ASN A 186 6.39 3.86 -0.27
C ASN A 186 4.89 3.79 -0.62
N PRO A 187 4.49 3.15 -1.74
CA PRO A 187 3.12 3.21 -2.23
C PRO A 187 2.10 2.64 -1.25
N VAL A 188 2.48 1.61 -0.48
CA VAL A 188 1.61 0.98 0.51
C VAL A 188 1.47 1.87 1.74
N ALA A 189 2.58 2.39 2.27
CA ALA A 189 2.56 3.27 3.44
C ALA A 189 1.76 4.55 3.18
N VAL A 190 1.97 5.19 2.02
CA VAL A 190 1.26 6.42 1.66
C VAL A 190 -0.23 6.14 1.44
N PHE A 191 -0.57 5.04 0.76
CA PHE A 191 -1.97 4.63 0.60
C PHE A 191 -2.69 4.52 1.96
N TRP A 192 -2.14 3.75 2.89
CA TRP A 192 -2.74 3.55 4.21
C TRP A 192 -2.84 4.86 4.98
N ASN A 193 -1.83 5.72 4.94
CA ASN A 193 -1.89 7.04 5.58
C ASN A 193 -3.05 7.89 5.03
N VAL A 194 -3.21 7.94 3.70
CA VAL A 194 -4.25 8.74 3.05
C VAL A 194 -5.65 8.23 3.40
N ILE A 195 -5.88 6.91 3.37
CA ILE A 195 -7.20 6.37 3.71
C ILE A 195 -7.48 6.34 5.22
N SER A 196 -6.46 6.18 6.06
CA SER A 196 -6.54 6.34 7.52
C SER A 196 -6.91 7.77 7.92
N GLN A 197 -6.30 8.77 7.27
CA GLN A 197 -6.68 10.17 7.46
C GLN A 197 -8.16 10.37 7.12
N LYS A 198 -8.60 9.93 5.92
CA LYS A 198 -9.99 10.07 5.49
C LYS A 198 -10.97 9.40 6.47
N PHE A 199 -10.64 8.19 6.91
CA PHE A 199 -11.45 7.43 7.86
C PHE A 199 -11.59 8.12 9.22
N ALA A 200 -10.53 8.82 9.68
CA ALA A 200 -10.58 9.63 10.88
C ALA A 200 -11.39 10.92 10.71
N GLU A 201 -11.28 11.59 9.57
CA GLU A 201 -12.05 12.80 9.24
C GLU A 201 -13.56 12.54 9.14
N ASP A 202 -13.94 11.33 8.69
CA ASP A 202 -15.34 10.89 8.54
C ASP A 202 -15.94 10.32 9.83
N ALA A 203 -15.13 10.09 10.87
CA ALA A 203 -15.60 9.55 12.13
C ALA A 203 -16.46 10.57 12.92
N CYS A 204 -17.48 10.07 13.63
CA CYS A 204 -18.36 10.89 14.46
C CYS A 204 -18.92 10.14 15.67
N GLY A 205 -19.31 10.89 16.69
CA GLY A 205 -19.83 10.38 17.95
C GLY A 205 -18.75 9.85 18.88
N VAL A 206 -18.99 8.66 19.44
CA VAL A 206 -18.00 7.91 20.23
C VAL A 206 -17.19 7.03 19.28
N VAL A 207 -15.90 7.30 19.16
CA VAL A 207 -14.97 6.44 18.43
C VAL A 207 -14.30 5.45 19.37
N GLN A 208 -14.03 4.25 18.89
CA GLN A 208 -13.37 3.20 19.67
C GLN A 208 -11.97 2.95 19.10
N VAL A 209 -11.02 2.58 19.96
CA VAL A 209 -9.73 2.05 19.52
C VAL A 209 -9.36 0.79 20.27
N MET A 210 -9.00 -0.27 19.55
CA MET A 210 -8.45 -1.48 20.14
C MET A 210 -6.92 -1.44 20.15
N LEU A 211 -6.32 -1.51 21.34
CA LEU A 211 -4.86 -1.48 21.53
C LEU A 211 -4.38 -2.81 22.09
N ASN A 212 -3.16 -3.21 21.77
CA ASN A 212 -2.55 -4.43 22.27
C ASN A 212 -1.77 -4.16 23.57
N GLY A 213 -2.41 -4.49 24.70
CA GLY A 213 -1.83 -4.39 26.06
C GLY A 213 -0.70 -5.39 26.33
N SER A 214 -0.56 -6.41 25.49
CA SER A 214 0.53 -7.38 25.58
C SER A 214 1.83 -6.91 24.91
N LEU A 215 1.88 -5.69 24.40
CA LEU A 215 3.11 -5.05 23.93
C LEU A 215 3.68 -4.11 24.98
N SER A 216 4.99 -3.85 24.93
CA SER A 216 5.66 -2.87 25.80
C SER A 216 5.06 -1.47 25.69
N GLU A 217 4.54 -1.15 24.50
CA GLU A 217 3.95 0.14 24.19
C GLU A 217 2.66 -0.06 23.37
N PRO A 218 1.49 -0.16 24.04
CA PRO A 218 0.21 -0.34 23.35
C PRO A 218 -0.19 0.83 22.45
N PHE A 219 0.14 2.06 22.87
CA PHE A 219 0.01 3.27 22.05
C PHE A 219 1.41 3.76 21.65
N TYR A 220 1.71 3.75 20.34
CA TYR A 220 2.95 4.32 19.82
C TYR A 220 2.67 5.57 19.00
N ARG A 221 3.25 6.71 19.40
CA ARG A 221 3.04 8.01 18.76
C ARG A 221 3.32 8.01 17.25
N ASN A 222 4.32 7.26 16.79
CA ASN A 222 4.69 7.25 15.36
C ASN A 222 3.98 6.13 14.56
N SER A 223 3.07 5.36 15.18
CA SER A 223 2.19 4.44 14.43
C SER A 223 1.17 5.21 13.60
N THR A 224 0.59 4.63 12.55
CA THR A 224 -0.48 5.28 11.75
C THR A 224 -1.63 5.78 12.61
N PHE A 225 -2.08 5.00 13.60
CA PHE A 225 -3.07 5.48 14.57
C PHE A 225 -2.58 6.73 15.33
N GLY A 226 -1.36 6.68 15.85
CA GLY A 226 -0.79 7.74 16.66
C GLY A 226 -0.42 9.02 15.90
N SER A 227 0.06 8.91 14.66
CA SER A 227 0.60 10.04 13.89
C SER A 227 -0.40 10.57 12.85
N VAL A 228 -1.35 9.77 12.40
CA VAL A 228 -2.34 10.13 11.39
C VAL A 228 -3.73 10.17 12.00
N GLU A 229 -4.26 9.04 12.46
CA GLU A 229 -5.69 8.91 12.74
C GLU A 229 -6.14 9.78 13.90
N VAL A 230 -5.47 9.69 15.07
CA VAL A 230 -5.81 10.51 16.26
C VAL A 230 -5.74 12.00 15.96
N PHE A 231 -4.82 12.43 15.09
CA PHE A 231 -4.64 13.83 14.74
C PHE A 231 -5.60 14.35 13.66
N ASN A 232 -6.37 13.46 13.03
CA ASN A 232 -7.37 13.81 12.01
C ASN A 232 -8.83 13.62 12.49
N LEU A 233 -9.02 13.20 13.75
CA LEU A 233 -10.35 13.24 14.38
C LEU A 233 -10.81 14.70 14.54
N ASP A 234 -12.01 14.99 14.04
CA ASP A 234 -12.67 16.30 14.16
C ASP A 234 -13.40 16.40 15.52
N PRO A 235 -12.95 17.26 16.44
CA PRO A 235 -13.57 17.38 17.77
C PRO A 235 -14.98 17.96 17.76
N ASN A 236 -15.42 18.57 16.65
CA ASN A 236 -16.82 18.99 16.50
C ASN A 236 -17.77 17.82 16.22
N LYS A 237 -17.24 16.71 15.69
CA LYS A 237 -18.00 15.50 15.36
C LYS A 237 -17.76 14.38 16.37
N VAL A 238 -16.54 14.29 16.90
CA VAL A 238 -16.11 13.24 17.84
C VAL A 238 -15.98 13.84 19.23
N HIS A 239 -16.87 13.45 20.14
CA HIS A 239 -16.85 13.96 21.52
C HIS A 239 -16.13 13.02 22.50
N LYS A 240 -15.92 11.75 22.12
CA LYS A 240 -15.29 10.75 23.00
C LYS A 240 -14.48 9.73 22.22
N LEU A 241 -13.28 9.44 22.70
CA LEU A 241 -12.45 8.31 22.29
C LEU A 241 -12.44 7.27 23.42
N GLN A 242 -12.90 6.06 23.11
CA GLN A 242 -12.93 4.91 24.01
C GLN A 242 -11.83 3.90 23.63
N ALA A 243 -10.77 3.82 24.42
CA ALA A 243 -9.73 2.82 24.27
C ALA A 243 -10.11 1.49 24.92
N TRP A 244 -9.85 0.38 24.22
CA TRP A 244 -9.92 -0.99 24.71
C TRP A 244 -8.51 -1.58 24.69
N VAL A 245 -7.91 -1.72 25.86
CA VAL A 245 -6.55 -2.28 25.99
C VAL A 245 -6.70 -3.78 26.20
N MET A 246 -6.47 -4.54 25.12
CA MET A 246 -6.71 -5.98 25.08
C MET A 246 -5.41 -6.73 25.32
N HIS A 247 -5.42 -7.68 26.25
CA HIS A 247 -4.27 -8.53 26.55
C HIS A 247 -4.47 -9.92 25.98
N ASP A 248 -3.40 -10.57 25.52
CA ASP A 248 -3.44 -11.98 25.13
C ASP A 248 -3.78 -12.87 26.33
N ILE A 249 -4.53 -13.94 26.10
CA ILE A 249 -4.96 -14.85 27.16
C ILE A 249 -3.75 -15.51 27.86
N LYS A 250 -2.73 -15.87 27.08
CA LYS A 250 -1.48 -16.50 27.55
C LYS A 250 -0.33 -15.51 27.70
N GLY A 251 -0.60 -14.20 27.57
CA GLY A 251 0.43 -13.17 27.60
C GLY A 251 0.93 -12.90 29.02
N THR A 252 2.23 -12.64 29.16
CA THR A 252 2.86 -12.26 30.44
C THR A 252 2.95 -10.76 30.65
N SER A 253 2.79 -9.97 29.59
CA SER A 253 2.83 -8.52 29.59
C SER A 253 1.47 -7.90 29.92
N SER A 254 1.50 -6.85 30.74
CA SER A 254 0.33 -6.26 31.40
C SER A 254 0.32 -4.73 31.31
N ASN A 255 0.55 -4.16 30.13
CA ASN A 255 0.34 -2.72 29.97
C ASN A 255 -1.15 -2.43 29.95
N ALA A 256 -1.63 -1.86 31.04
CA ALA A 256 -3.03 -1.57 31.28
C ALA A 256 -3.39 -0.12 30.91
N CYS A 257 -4.65 0.26 31.14
CA CYS A 257 -5.12 1.62 30.96
C CYS A 257 -4.36 2.68 31.78
N SER A 258 -3.67 2.29 32.85
CA SER A 258 -2.82 3.17 33.66
C SER A 258 -1.40 3.36 33.10
N SER A 259 -1.00 2.62 32.06
CA SER A 259 0.36 2.64 31.53
C SER A 259 0.76 4.01 30.94
N PRO A 260 2.06 4.38 30.97
CA PRO A 260 2.54 5.68 30.50
C PRO A 260 2.12 6.02 29.06
N SER A 261 2.20 5.07 28.12
CA SER A 261 1.79 5.28 26.73
C SER A 261 0.29 5.52 26.57
N ILE A 262 -0.56 4.92 27.42
CA ILE A 262 -2.00 5.20 27.43
C ILE A 262 -2.27 6.59 28.02
N ASN A 263 -1.52 7.00 29.04
CA ASN A 263 -1.60 8.37 29.58
C ASN A 263 -1.16 9.42 28.55
N GLU A 264 -0.20 9.09 27.68
CA GLU A 264 0.18 9.94 26.55
C GLU A 264 -0.98 10.10 25.56
N LEU A 265 -1.63 8.99 25.16
CA LEU A 265 -2.83 9.03 24.31
C LEU A 265 -3.93 9.87 24.96
N LYS A 266 -4.20 9.66 26.26
CA LYS A 266 -5.16 10.47 27.05
C LYS A 266 -4.84 11.96 26.97
N SER A 267 -3.57 12.34 27.10
CA SER A 267 -3.12 13.73 27.01
C SER A 267 -3.36 14.32 25.62
N ILE A 268 -3.06 13.56 24.54
CA ILE A 268 -3.32 13.99 23.16
C ILE A 268 -4.82 14.21 22.93
N VAL A 269 -5.65 13.26 23.33
CA VAL A 269 -7.12 13.30 23.15
C VAL A 269 -7.74 14.48 23.91
N ASN A 270 -7.37 14.65 25.18
CA ASN A 270 -7.88 15.75 26.01
C ASN A 270 -7.47 17.13 25.46
N LYS A 271 -6.23 17.29 24.98
CA LYS A 271 -5.77 18.55 24.35
C LYS A 271 -6.53 18.90 23.07
N ARG A 272 -7.18 17.92 22.45
CA ARG A 272 -8.02 18.11 21.27
C ARG A 272 -9.50 18.28 21.63
N ASN A 273 -9.84 18.56 22.89
CA ASN A 273 -11.21 18.78 23.37
C ASN A 273 -12.14 17.56 23.21
N MET A 274 -11.59 16.36 23.28
CA MET A 274 -12.35 15.11 23.29
C MET A 274 -12.24 14.41 24.63
N ILE A 275 -13.29 13.71 25.06
CA ILE A 275 -13.27 12.90 26.28
C ILE A 275 -12.49 11.61 26.03
N PHE A 276 -11.50 11.30 26.86
CA PHE A 276 -10.82 10.01 26.85
C PHE A 276 -11.40 9.06 27.90
N ALA A 277 -11.73 7.83 27.50
CA ALA A 277 -12.03 6.74 28.40
C ALA A 277 -11.25 5.49 28.00
N CYS A 278 -10.86 4.67 28.98
CA CYS A 278 -10.11 3.45 28.73
C CYS A 278 -10.72 2.29 29.51
N GLN A 279 -10.73 1.12 28.90
CA GLN A 279 -11.14 -0.12 29.54
C GLN A 279 -10.15 -1.24 29.21
N ASP A 280 -9.60 -1.85 30.25
CA ASP A 280 -8.82 -3.07 30.11
C ASP A 280 -9.75 -4.24 29.81
N ASN A 281 -9.37 -5.06 28.82
CA ASN A 281 -10.02 -6.32 28.50
C ASN A 281 -11.52 -6.20 28.31
N TYR A 282 -11.95 -5.30 27.43
CA TYR A 282 -13.36 -5.04 27.12
C TYR A 282 -14.12 -6.36 26.94
N ARG A 283 -15.13 -6.58 27.78
CA ARG A 283 -15.74 -7.90 28.02
C ARG A 283 -16.21 -8.62 26.74
N PRO A 284 -16.91 -7.96 25.78
CA PRO A 284 -17.29 -8.61 24.53
C PRO A 284 -16.11 -9.11 23.71
N VAL A 285 -15.02 -8.34 23.64
CA VAL A 285 -13.80 -8.73 22.92
C VAL A 285 -13.03 -9.81 23.69
N ARG A 286 -13.02 -9.73 25.03
CA ARG A 286 -12.43 -10.78 25.88
C ARG A 286 -13.14 -12.13 25.66
N PHE A 287 -14.47 -12.14 25.55
CA PHE A 287 -15.24 -13.35 25.24
C PHE A 287 -14.80 -13.98 23.92
N LEU A 288 -14.59 -13.16 22.88
CA LEU A 288 -14.06 -13.63 21.60
C LEU A 288 -12.66 -14.26 21.71
N GLN A 289 -11.75 -13.69 22.50
CA GLN A 289 -10.44 -14.30 22.75
C GLN A 289 -10.54 -15.65 23.49
N CYS A 290 -11.55 -15.78 24.36
CA CYS A 290 -11.82 -16.99 25.12
C CYS A 290 -12.38 -18.14 24.26
N VAL A 291 -13.04 -17.86 23.13
CA VAL A 291 -13.45 -18.91 22.18
C VAL A 291 -12.26 -19.77 21.73
N LYS A 292 -11.07 -19.18 21.59
CA LYS A 292 -9.84 -19.90 21.21
C LYS A 292 -9.10 -20.52 22.41
N ASN A 293 -9.48 -20.18 23.63
CA ASN A 293 -8.81 -20.60 24.86
C ASN A 293 -9.83 -20.96 25.96
N PRO A 294 -10.80 -21.85 25.70
CA PRO A 294 -11.93 -22.08 26.60
C PRO A 294 -11.49 -22.59 27.99
N GLU A 295 -10.45 -23.41 28.04
CA GLU A 295 -9.95 -24.02 29.29
C GLU A 295 -9.08 -23.08 30.14
N HIS A 296 -8.71 -21.91 29.60
CA HIS A 296 -7.82 -20.99 30.31
C HIS A 296 -8.54 -20.41 31.53
N PRO A 297 -7.89 -20.29 32.71
CA PRO A 297 -8.54 -19.81 33.93
C PRO A 297 -9.23 -18.45 33.79
N SER A 298 -8.66 -17.53 33.01
CA SER A 298 -9.27 -16.20 32.74
C SER A 298 -10.51 -16.22 31.84
N CYS A 299 -10.85 -17.38 31.29
CA CYS A 299 -11.98 -17.61 30.39
C CYS A 299 -13.07 -18.48 31.01
N ARG A 300 -12.87 -18.99 32.23
CA ARG A 300 -13.89 -19.77 32.92
C ARG A 300 -15.07 -18.87 33.24
N LEU A 301 -16.24 -19.27 32.76
CA LEU A 301 -17.50 -18.67 33.19
C LEU A 301 -17.75 -19.18 34.61
N ASN A 302 -17.81 -18.27 35.58
CA ASN A 302 -18.38 -18.59 36.88
C ASN A 302 -19.87 -18.84 36.63
N VAL A 303 -20.25 -20.12 36.58
CA VAL A 303 -21.66 -20.57 36.58
C VAL A 303 -22.16 -20.56 38.02
#